data_AF-E0VHQ5-F1
#
_entry.id   AF-E0VHQ5-F1
#
_cell.length_a   1.000
_cell.length_b   1.000
_cell.length_c   1.000
_cell.angle_alpha   90.00
_cell.angle_beta   90.00
_cell.angle_gamma   90.00
#
_symmetry.space_group_name_H-M   'P 1'
#
loop_
_entity.id
_entity.type
_entity.pdbx_description
1 polymer ?
#
loop_
_entity_poly.entity_id
_entity_poly.type
_entity_poly.pdbx_seq_one_letter_code
_entity_poly.pdbx_strand_id
1 'polypeptide(L)'
;MSTFGSRTNRSVATSSSSRRLRSAQLEEQLVRKRQAEYERLNFWNDNCTYFKTWDFNTNLYSNWITNETSSTKLQDAERIQKKKENLEKRRQKLKELFEKEEKMFAEEMDNKKKRKQVLMEDLNAINVEFMLREEEKKRKERDLKMYHYWRQNQPSLRDFERKQHSDFVKKSWIQQVIEKRKEREEEEKKMKEHMEELKRIREEFDAKDMELKEERKKTEMELKKFLEVQMELVKCKEEEEKILKKEEKKTMKSQRELEDMIEERRKLEEKRKNFDLSLFHKRQYQLLLKRRAKEILDDLELDKKFLEKIEADKKYEFEINAEKHEKFKKDLKLAKEICQKQAEIERLRNSQAQYLFDEEAKKIYEEQEETWKKENEAREKLLNDVLKTLQLQMEEKLLKILKDQEEAREEREMTLKTIEKANKELEEYQEKARKSLDNFKKDLDQQPTGRKKSSFTR
;
A
#
# COMPACT_ATOMS: atom_id res chain seq x y z
N MET A 1 6.84 45.35 -76.72
CA MET A 1 7.82 46.45 -76.90
C MET A 1 7.50 47.50 -75.85
N SER A 2 8.31 47.61 -74.80
CA SER A 2 9.50 48.49 -74.78
C SER A 2 9.04 49.95 -74.82
N THR A 3 9.35 50.87 -73.91
CA THR A 3 10.36 50.94 -72.84
C THR A 3 10.21 52.34 -72.19
N PHE A 4 10.64 52.45 -70.92
CA PHE A 4 11.22 53.65 -70.25
C PHE A 4 10.31 54.88 -70.02
N GLY A 5 10.18 55.41 -68.80
CA GLY A 5 11.20 56.19 -68.07
C GLY A 5 11.05 57.67 -68.46
N SER A 6 11.00 58.70 -67.62
CA SER A 6 11.51 58.93 -66.27
C SER A 6 11.12 60.35 -65.80
N ARG A 7 10.96 60.51 -64.48
CA ARG A 7 11.48 61.59 -63.61
C ARG A 7 11.30 63.10 -63.94
N THR A 8 10.84 63.78 -62.88
CA THR A 8 11.38 64.99 -62.23
C THR A 8 11.10 66.41 -62.76
N ASN A 9 10.60 67.19 -61.80
CA ASN A 9 11.00 68.55 -61.40
C ASN A 9 10.59 69.77 -62.21
N ARG A 10 10.20 70.75 -61.38
CA ARG A 10 10.44 72.20 -61.45
C ARG A 10 9.47 73.05 -62.28
N SER A 11 8.72 73.85 -61.52
CA SER A 11 8.75 75.31 -61.52
C SER A 11 8.43 76.08 -62.81
N VAL A 12 7.65 77.14 -62.61
CA VAL A 12 7.55 78.35 -63.46
C VAL A 12 6.64 78.24 -64.69
N ALA A 13 5.56 79.01 -64.58
CA ALA A 13 4.80 79.75 -65.59
C ALA A 13 5.22 79.67 -67.07
N THR A 14 4.21 79.59 -67.94
CA THR A 14 4.02 80.39 -69.19
C THR A 14 2.70 79.95 -69.85
N SER A 15 1.63 80.76 -69.83
CA SER A 15 1.30 81.93 -70.68
C SER A 15 0.53 81.65 -71.99
N SER A 16 0.03 80.43 -72.23
CA SER A 16 -1.12 80.20 -73.13
C SER A 16 -2.34 79.65 -72.38
N SER A 17 -2.10 79.08 -71.19
CA SER A 17 -3.14 78.69 -70.23
C SER A 17 -3.85 79.87 -69.58
N SER A 18 -3.45 81.15 -69.76
CA SER A 18 -4.04 82.29 -69.02
C SER A 18 -5.53 82.55 -69.35
N ARG A 19 -6.01 82.24 -70.56
CA ARG A 19 -7.45 82.38 -70.87
C ARG A 19 -8.28 81.18 -70.40
N ARG A 20 -7.73 79.95 -70.50
CA ARG A 20 -8.36 78.76 -69.91
C ARG A 20 -8.28 78.75 -68.39
N LEU A 21 -7.22 79.31 -67.80
CA LEU A 21 -7.07 79.55 -66.36
C LEU A 21 -8.00 80.68 -65.92
N ARG A 22 -8.25 81.72 -66.72
CA ARG A 22 -9.28 82.73 -66.39
C ARG A 22 -10.69 82.16 -66.51
N SER A 23 -10.96 81.31 -67.50
CA SER A 23 -12.21 80.55 -67.61
C SER A 23 -12.38 79.57 -66.44
N ALA A 24 -11.31 78.83 -66.10
CA ALA A 24 -11.29 77.89 -64.99
C ALA A 24 -11.32 78.59 -63.62
N GLN A 25 -10.74 79.79 -63.49
CA GLN A 25 -10.84 80.63 -62.30
C GLN A 25 -12.21 81.29 -62.20
N LEU A 26 -12.85 81.63 -63.32
CA LEU A 26 -14.25 82.05 -63.35
C LEU A 26 -15.16 80.88 -62.97
N GLU A 27 -14.91 79.69 -63.47
CA GLU A 27 -15.61 78.46 -63.07
C GLU A 27 -15.36 78.15 -61.60
N GLU A 28 -14.14 78.28 -61.10
CA GLU A 28 -13.79 78.07 -59.69
C GLU A 28 -14.41 79.15 -58.80
N GLN A 29 -14.53 80.41 -59.27
CA GLN A 29 -15.26 81.47 -58.56
C GLN A 29 -16.77 81.25 -58.61
N LEU A 30 -17.32 80.71 -59.71
CA LEU A 30 -18.72 80.31 -59.83
C LEU A 30 -19.02 79.08 -58.97
N VAL A 31 -18.07 78.16 -58.84
CA VAL A 31 -18.16 77.00 -57.94
C VAL A 31 -18.03 77.48 -56.51
N ARG A 32 -17.08 78.34 -56.15
CA ARG A 32 -17.00 78.96 -54.81
C ARG A 32 -18.24 79.77 -54.46
N LYS A 33 -18.81 80.54 -55.40
CA LYS A 33 -20.09 81.22 -55.20
C LYS A 33 -21.21 80.22 -54.98
N ARG A 34 -21.31 79.18 -55.81
CA ARG A 34 -22.28 78.09 -55.62
C ARG A 34 -22.07 77.35 -54.30
N GLN A 35 -20.83 77.16 -53.87
CA GLN A 35 -20.49 76.47 -52.63
C GLN A 35 -20.80 77.33 -51.42
N ALA A 36 -20.51 78.63 -51.46
CA ALA A 36 -20.88 79.60 -50.43
C ALA A 36 -22.41 79.82 -50.39
N GLU A 37 -23.09 79.82 -51.54
CA GLU A 37 -24.55 79.83 -51.64
C GLU A 37 -25.14 78.52 -51.11
N TYR A 38 -24.52 77.38 -51.39
CA TYR A 38 -24.92 76.06 -50.90
C TYR A 38 -24.69 75.90 -49.41
N GLU A 39 -23.56 76.37 -48.87
CA GLU A 39 -23.27 76.43 -47.43
C GLU A 39 -24.18 77.42 -46.73
N ARG A 40 -24.48 78.58 -47.33
CA ARG A 40 -25.47 79.53 -46.82
C ARG A 40 -26.87 78.93 -46.84
N LEU A 41 -27.26 78.23 -47.90
CA LEU A 41 -28.54 77.51 -48.00
C LEU A 41 -28.62 76.36 -47.01
N ASN A 42 -27.55 75.60 -46.81
CA ASN A 42 -27.49 74.50 -45.85
C ASN A 42 -27.47 75.02 -44.43
N PHE A 43 -26.66 76.03 -44.10
CA PHE A 43 -26.70 76.69 -42.80
C PHE A 43 -28.08 77.30 -42.52
N TRP A 44 -28.75 77.83 -43.56
CA TRP A 44 -30.10 78.35 -43.41
C TRP A 44 -31.16 77.26 -43.34
N ASN A 45 -30.99 76.13 -44.03
CA ASN A 45 -31.82 74.94 -43.89
C ASN A 45 -31.61 74.24 -42.55
N ASP A 46 -30.40 74.17 -42.02
CA ASP A 46 -30.04 73.60 -40.73
C ASP A 46 -30.62 74.47 -39.60
N ASN A 47 -30.51 75.80 -39.71
CA ASN A 47 -31.21 76.70 -38.81
C ASN A 47 -32.73 76.61 -38.98
N CYS A 48 -33.26 76.57 -40.20
CA CYS A 48 -34.69 76.40 -40.43
C CYS A 48 -35.20 75.05 -39.92
N THR A 49 -34.43 73.97 -40.00
CA THR A 49 -34.81 72.65 -39.45
C THR A 49 -34.67 72.63 -37.94
N TYR A 50 -33.65 73.28 -37.38
CA TYR A 50 -33.54 73.51 -35.94
C TYR A 50 -34.74 74.31 -35.41
N PHE A 51 -35.08 75.44 -36.03
CA PHE A 51 -36.25 76.23 -35.66
C PHE A 51 -37.57 75.52 -35.98
N LYS A 52 -37.67 74.67 -37.01
CA LYS A 52 -38.87 73.85 -37.26
C LYS A 52 -39.04 72.74 -36.23
N THR A 53 -37.97 72.06 -35.83
CA THR A 53 -38.04 71.03 -34.78
C THR A 53 -38.30 71.68 -33.42
N TRP A 54 -37.71 72.85 -33.17
CA TRP A 54 -38.01 73.67 -32.01
C TRP A 54 -39.44 74.20 -32.04
N ASP A 55 -39.95 74.70 -33.16
CA ASP A 55 -41.34 75.13 -33.34
C ASP A 55 -42.30 73.96 -33.18
N PHE A 56 -41.93 72.74 -33.61
CA PHE A 56 -42.74 71.55 -33.40
C PHE A 56 -42.80 71.17 -31.92
N ASN A 57 -41.66 71.15 -31.22
CA ASN A 57 -41.60 70.90 -29.78
C ASN A 57 -42.28 72.02 -28.96
N THR A 58 -42.08 73.27 -29.36
CA THR A 58 -42.69 74.44 -28.72
C THR A 58 -44.17 74.50 -29.02
N ASN A 59 -44.65 74.05 -30.19
CA ASN A 59 -46.08 73.87 -30.45
C ASN A 59 -46.66 72.67 -29.71
N LEU A 60 -45.91 71.59 -29.50
CA LEU A 60 -46.36 70.49 -28.65
C LEU A 60 -46.51 70.96 -27.20
N TYR A 61 -45.50 71.68 -26.69
CA TYR A 61 -45.52 72.25 -25.36
C TYR A 61 -46.55 73.36 -25.22
N SER A 62 -46.69 74.25 -26.21
CA SER A 62 -47.71 75.31 -26.20
C SER A 62 -49.09 74.70 -26.33
N ASN A 63 -49.30 73.65 -27.13
CA ASN A 63 -50.56 72.94 -27.17
C ASN A 63 -50.86 72.22 -25.85
N TRP A 64 -49.87 71.63 -25.17
CA TRP A 64 -50.10 71.08 -23.84
C TRP A 64 -50.47 72.17 -22.84
N ILE A 65 -49.74 73.29 -22.84
CA ILE A 65 -49.99 74.40 -21.92
C ILE A 65 -51.30 75.14 -22.25
N THR A 66 -51.67 75.32 -23.53
CA THR A 66 -52.85 76.09 -23.94
C THR A 66 -54.12 75.24 -24.13
N ASN A 67 -54.03 73.95 -24.49
CA ASN A 67 -55.20 73.06 -24.49
C ASN A 67 -55.56 72.55 -23.09
N GLU A 68 -54.60 72.36 -22.17
CA GLU A 68 -54.97 72.05 -20.78
C GLU A 68 -55.41 73.28 -19.98
N THR A 69 -55.06 74.51 -20.41
CA THR A 69 -55.34 75.71 -19.60
C THR A 69 -56.09 76.86 -20.26
N SER A 70 -56.47 76.81 -21.54
CA SER A 70 -57.23 77.89 -22.20
C SER A 70 -58.44 77.42 -23.02
N SER A 71 -58.39 76.29 -23.75
CA SER A 71 -59.59 75.76 -24.45
C SER A 71 -60.53 75.02 -23.50
N THR A 72 -59.98 74.26 -22.54
CA THR A 72 -60.71 73.78 -21.36
C THR A 72 -61.23 74.95 -20.55
N LYS A 73 -60.44 75.99 -20.23
CA LYS A 73 -60.95 77.11 -19.42
C LYS A 73 -61.99 77.98 -20.11
N LEU A 74 -62.02 78.12 -21.44
CA LEU A 74 -63.06 78.86 -22.16
C LEU A 74 -64.32 78.00 -22.43
N GLN A 75 -64.18 76.72 -22.79
CA GLN A 75 -65.32 75.80 -22.86
C GLN A 75 -65.87 75.43 -21.48
N ASP A 76 -65.01 75.32 -20.47
CA ASP A 76 -65.39 75.24 -19.07
C ASP A 76 -65.91 76.59 -18.59
N ALA A 77 -65.45 77.76 -19.04
CA ALA A 77 -66.09 79.04 -18.69
C ALA A 77 -67.50 79.16 -19.29
N GLU A 78 -67.73 78.72 -20.53
CA GLU A 78 -69.07 78.64 -21.13
C GLU A 78 -69.93 77.55 -20.49
N ARG A 79 -69.37 76.37 -20.17
CA ARG A 79 -70.06 75.34 -19.38
C ARG A 79 -70.31 75.82 -17.96
N ILE A 80 -69.42 76.60 -17.36
CA ILE A 80 -69.55 77.22 -16.04
C ILE A 80 -70.58 78.35 -16.12
N GLN A 81 -70.69 79.11 -17.21
CA GLN A 81 -71.74 80.10 -17.41
C GLN A 81 -73.10 79.42 -17.59
N LYS A 82 -73.23 78.41 -18.45
CA LYS A 82 -74.46 77.61 -18.58
C LYS A 82 -74.80 76.85 -17.28
N LYS A 83 -73.80 76.31 -16.58
CA LYS A 83 -73.95 75.74 -15.23
C LYS A 83 -74.29 76.80 -14.21
N LYS A 84 -73.80 78.04 -14.31
CA LYS A 84 -74.12 79.19 -13.44
C LYS A 84 -75.55 79.66 -13.68
N GLU A 85 -76.01 79.76 -14.92
CA GLU A 85 -77.40 80.08 -15.27
C GLU A 85 -78.36 78.97 -14.81
N ASN A 86 -78.00 77.68 -15.03
CA ASN A 86 -78.78 76.56 -14.47
C ASN A 86 -78.67 76.49 -12.94
N LEU A 87 -77.52 76.85 -12.35
CA LEU A 87 -77.35 77.00 -10.90
C LEU A 87 -78.15 78.19 -10.39
N GLU A 88 -78.32 79.27 -11.14
CA GLU A 88 -79.13 80.42 -10.75
C GLU A 88 -80.61 80.09 -10.84
N LYS A 89 -81.07 79.42 -11.90
CA LYS A 89 -82.44 78.87 -11.98
C LYS A 89 -82.69 77.86 -10.86
N ARG A 90 -81.71 77.00 -10.57
CA ARG A 90 -81.79 76.02 -9.46
C ARG A 90 -81.67 76.70 -8.09
N ARG A 91 -80.88 77.77 -7.95
CA ARG A 91 -80.75 78.59 -6.74
C ARG A 91 -81.98 79.44 -6.51
N GLN A 92 -82.64 79.92 -7.54
CA GLN A 92 -83.94 80.60 -7.43
C GLN A 92 -85.00 79.61 -6.98
N LYS A 93 -85.09 78.42 -7.61
CA LYS A 93 -85.96 77.33 -7.11
C LYS A 93 -85.62 76.87 -5.68
N LEU A 94 -84.33 76.74 -5.37
CA LEU A 94 -83.86 76.39 -4.02
C LEU A 94 -84.10 77.52 -3.04
N LYS A 95 -84.00 78.78 -3.45
CA LYS A 95 -84.29 79.94 -2.60
C LYS A 95 -85.78 80.03 -2.32
N GLU A 96 -86.64 79.77 -3.30
CA GLU A 96 -88.07 79.61 -3.07
C GLU A 96 -88.39 78.41 -2.16
N LEU A 97 -87.68 77.28 -2.31
CA LEU A 97 -87.81 76.15 -1.40
C LEU A 97 -87.28 76.47 0.00
N PHE A 98 -86.14 77.16 0.12
CA PHE A 98 -85.56 77.57 1.39
C PHE A 98 -86.38 78.66 2.07
N GLU A 99 -87.01 79.59 1.34
CA GLU A 99 -87.94 80.57 1.92
C GLU A 99 -89.21 79.88 2.41
N LYS A 100 -89.67 78.82 1.73
CA LYS A 100 -90.76 77.96 2.21
C LYS A 100 -90.33 77.14 3.42
N GLU A 101 -89.15 76.53 3.39
CA GLU A 101 -88.58 75.77 4.50
C GLU A 101 -88.28 76.68 5.70
N GLU A 102 -87.78 77.90 5.51
CA GLU A 102 -87.53 78.88 6.58
C GLU A 102 -88.84 79.34 7.22
N LYS A 103 -89.91 79.52 6.43
CA LYS A 103 -91.24 79.77 6.99
C LYS A 103 -91.74 78.58 7.81
N MET A 104 -91.66 77.36 7.27
CA MET A 104 -92.00 76.12 7.99
C MET A 104 -91.12 75.92 9.24
N PHE A 105 -89.84 76.26 9.17
CA PHE A 105 -88.89 76.11 10.27
C PHE A 105 -89.07 77.21 11.33
N ALA A 106 -89.47 78.42 10.94
CA ALA A 106 -89.87 79.46 11.88
C ALA A 106 -91.14 79.03 12.65
N GLU A 107 -92.12 78.44 11.98
CA GLU A 107 -93.30 77.82 12.62
C GLU A 107 -92.89 76.64 13.53
N GLU A 108 -91.97 75.77 13.10
CA GLU A 108 -91.43 74.71 13.94
C GLU A 108 -90.62 75.22 15.14
N MET A 109 -89.88 76.33 15.01
CA MET A 109 -89.09 76.92 16.10
C MET A 109 -89.97 77.61 17.12
N ASP A 110 -91.07 78.22 16.70
CA ASP A 110 -92.11 78.71 17.61
C ASP A 110 -92.80 77.53 18.34
N ASN A 111 -93.07 76.43 17.63
CA ASN A 111 -93.53 75.17 18.24
C ASN A 111 -92.48 74.50 19.15
N LYS A 112 -91.18 74.60 18.84
CA LYS A 112 -90.09 74.08 19.70
C LYS A 112 -89.91 74.92 20.95
N LYS A 113 -90.12 76.24 20.91
CA LYS A 113 -90.17 77.08 22.11
C LYS A 113 -91.31 76.66 23.04
N LYS A 114 -92.48 76.35 22.48
CA LYS A 114 -93.62 75.78 23.24
C LYS A 114 -93.31 74.37 23.77
N ARG A 115 -92.64 73.50 23.01
CA ARG A 115 -92.19 72.16 23.47
C ARG A 115 -91.09 72.18 24.53
N LYS A 116 -90.20 73.18 24.54
CA LYS A 116 -89.14 73.32 25.56
C LYS A 116 -89.69 73.61 26.96
N GLN A 117 -90.85 74.28 27.06
CA GLN A 117 -91.54 74.45 28.34
C GLN A 117 -92.16 73.14 28.86
N VAL A 118 -92.66 72.27 27.97
CA VAL A 118 -93.22 70.95 28.32
C VAL A 118 -92.12 69.96 28.76
N LEU A 119 -90.89 70.06 28.23
CA LEU A 119 -89.79 69.14 28.54
C LEU A 119 -89.16 69.30 29.94
N MET A 120 -89.34 70.45 30.61
CA MET A 120 -88.81 70.70 31.97
C MET A 120 -89.60 69.96 33.06
N GLU A 121 -90.90 69.74 32.85
CA GLU A 121 -91.75 68.96 33.76
C GLU A 121 -91.41 67.46 33.69
N ASP A 122 -91.15 66.95 32.47
CA ASP A 122 -90.73 65.57 32.24
C ASP A 122 -89.34 65.26 32.83
N LEU A 123 -88.40 66.23 32.82
CA LEU A 123 -87.05 66.05 33.38
C LEU A 123 -87.06 65.95 34.91
N ASN A 124 -87.97 66.67 35.58
CA ASN A 124 -88.15 66.59 37.03
C ASN A 124 -88.72 65.23 37.47
N ALA A 125 -89.64 64.65 36.69
CA ALA A 125 -90.18 63.31 36.95
C ALA A 125 -89.11 62.21 36.84
N ILE A 126 -88.21 62.30 35.85
CA ILE A 126 -87.09 61.35 35.67
C ILE A 126 -86.07 61.47 36.83
N ASN A 127 -85.86 62.67 37.38
CA ASN A 127 -84.92 62.86 38.49
C ASN A 127 -85.41 62.20 39.80
N VAL A 128 -86.73 62.26 40.07
CA VAL A 128 -87.33 61.57 41.23
C VAL A 128 -87.21 60.04 41.10
N GLU A 129 -87.42 59.49 39.90
CA GLU A 129 -87.22 58.06 39.60
C GLU A 129 -85.76 57.61 39.85
N PHE A 130 -84.78 58.44 39.49
CA PHE A 130 -83.36 58.14 39.76
C PHE A 130 -83.03 58.12 41.26
N MET A 131 -83.57 59.05 42.04
CA MET A 131 -83.38 59.09 43.50
C MET A 131 -83.99 57.87 44.20
N LEU A 132 -85.20 57.44 43.80
CA LEU A 132 -85.82 56.22 44.32
C LEU A 132 -85.00 54.97 43.99
N ARG A 133 -84.46 54.87 42.78
CA ARG A 133 -83.61 53.74 42.36
C ARG A 133 -82.28 53.70 43.12
N GLU A 134 -81.70 54.85 43.47
CA GLU A 134 -80.52 54.91 44.36
C GLU A 134 -80.83 54.52 45.81
N GLU A 135 -81.96 54.95 46.35
CA GLU A 135 -82.38 54.56 47.69
C GLU A 135 -82.66 53.05 47.80
N GLU A 136 -83.27 52.46 46.77
CA GLU A 136 -83.45 51.00 46.70
C GLU A 136 -82.12 50.24 46.67
N LYS A 137 -81.12 50.73 45.91
CA LYS A 137 -79.77 50.13 45.93
C LYS A 137 -79.14 50.21 47.31
N LYS A 138 -79.21 51.37 47.96
CA LYS A 138 -78.68 51.55 49.34
C LYS A 138 -79.41 50.66 50.35
N ARG A 139 -80.72 50.42 50.19
CA ARG A 139 -81.46 49.42 50.99
C ARG A 139 -80.93 48.01 50.76
N LYS A 140 -80.84 47.56 49.50
CA LYS A 140 -80.35 46.22 49.15
C LYS A 140 -78.92 45.97 49.65
N GLU A 141 -78.05 46.97 49.59
CA GLU A 141 -76.69 46.89 50.14
C GLU A 141 -76.68 46.78 51.66
N ARG A 142 -77.55 47.52 52.36
CA ARG A 142 -77.72 47.39 53.81
C ARG A 142 -78.23 46.00 54.18
N ASP A 143 -79.21 45.49 53.43
CA ASP A 143 -79.78 44.17 53.66
C ASP A 143 -78.76 43.06 53.38
N LEU A 144 -77.94 43.17 52.33
CA LEU A 144 -76.83 42.26 52.04
C LEU A 144 -75.76 42.28 53.14
N LYS A 145 -75.36 43.47 53.59
CA LYS A 145 -74.39 43.61 54.69
C LYS A 145 -74.94 43.00 55.98
N MET A 146 -76.21 43.23 56.28
CA MET A 146 -76.89 42.61 57.41
C MET A 146 -76.94 41.09 57.28
N TYR A 147 -77.25 40.57 56.09
CA TYR A 147 -77.25 39.13 55.80
C TYR A 147 -75.86 38.51 55.97
N HIS A 148 -74.80 39.15 55.46
CA HIS A 148 -73.43 38.67 55.64
C HIS A 148 -73.00 38.70 57.11
N TYR A 149 -73.35 39.76 57.85
CA TYR A 149 -73.08 39.87 59.27
C TYR A 149 -73.81 38.77 60.06
N TRP A 150 -75.08 38.52 59.75
CA TRP A 150 -75.86 37.42 60.31
C TRP A 150 -75.26 36.06 59.96
N ARG A 151 -74.90 35.82 58.70
CA ARG A 151 -74.29 34.55 58.24
C ARG A 151 -72.99 34.25 58.98
N GLN A 152 -72.15 35.27 59.19
CA GLN A 152 -70.88 35.12 59.89
C GLN A 152 -71.05 34.91 61.40
N ASN A 153 -72.04 35.56 62.02
CA ASN A 153 -72.24 35.52 63.47
C ASN A 153 -73.20 34.43 63.94
N GLN A 154 -73.94 33.78 63.05
CA GLN A 154 -74.81 32.68 63.40
C GLN A 154 -74.00 31.42 63.79
N PRO A 155 -74.07 30.94 65.04
CA PRO A 155 -73.20 29.85 65.51
C PRO A 155 -73.38 28.54 64.72
N SER A 156 -74.62 28.21 64.33
CA SER A 156 -74.92 26.95 63.62
C SER A 156 -74.29 26.87 62.22
N LEU A 157 -74.20 27.99 61.50
CA LEU A 157 -73.54 28.05 60.19
C LEU A 157 -72.02 27.95 60.32
N ARG A 158 -71.44 28.60 61.35
CA ARG A 158 -70.01 28.51 61.64
C ARG A 158 -69.59 27.07 61.97
N ASP A 159 -70.40 26.36 62.74
CA ASP A 159 -70.12 24.96 63.07
C ASP A 159 -70.26 24.03 61.85
N PHE A 160 -71.22 24.30 60.96
CA PHE A 160 -71.36 23.57 59.70
C PHE A 160 -70.16 23.81 58.76
N GLU A 161 -69.72 25.06 58.59
CA GLU A 161 -68.54 25.41 57.79
C GLU A 161 -67.27 24.77 58.37
N ARG A 162 -67.12 24.74 59.71
CA ARG A 162 -66.03 24.03 60.38
C ARG A 162 -66.06 22.52 60.13
N LYS A 163 -67.24 21.89 60.15
CA LYS A 163 -67.40 20.46 59.82
C LYS A 163 -67.04 20.18 58.37
N GLN A 164 -67.54 20.97 57.42
CA GLN A 164 -67.19 20.85 56.00
C GLN A 164 -65.68 21.01 55.77
N HIS A 165 -65.05 22.00 56.41
CA HIS A 165 -63.60 22.18 56.35
C HIS A 165 -62.85 21.00 56.97
N SER A 166 -63.28 20.49 58.13
CA SER A 166 -62.69 19.31 58.76
C SER A 166 -62.80 18.07 57.87
N ASP A 167 -63.96 17.84 57.25
CA ASP A 167 -64.17 16.73 56.32
C ASP A 167 -63.36 16.88 55.04
N PHE A 168 -63.18 18.10 54.53
CA PHE A 168 -62.27 18.39 53.42
C PHE A 168 -60.82 18.06 53.78
N VAL A 169 -60.34 18.49 54.96
CA VAL A 169 -58.98 18.17 55.44
C VAL A 169 -58.81 16.66 55.59
N LYS A 170 -59.79 15.94 56.16
CA LYS A 170 -59.74 14.48 56.26
C LYS A 170 -59.68 13.82 54.88
N LYS A 171 -60.49 14.25 53.92
CA LYS A 171 -60.46 13.73 52.54
C LYS A 171 -59.13 14.01 51.86
N SER A 172 -58.60 15.23 51.99
CA SER A 172 -57.28 15.61 51.45
C SER A 172 -56.15 14.80 52.08
N TRP A 173 -56.22 14.52 53.38
CA TRP A 173 -55.24 13.69 54.07
C TRP A 173 -55.33 12.23 53.62
N ILE A 174 -56.53 11.65 53.51
CA ILE A 174 -56.74 10.30 52.95
C ILE A 174 -56.19 10.23 51.53
N GLN A 175 -56.44 11.25 50.70
CA GLN A 175 -55.91 11.32 49.34
C GLN A 175 -54.38 11.35 49.33
N GLN A 176 -53.74 12.16 50.18
CA GLN A 176 -52.27 12.20 50.31
C GLN A 176 -51.69 10.86 50.78
N VAL A 177 -52.37 10.16 51.70
CA VAL A 177 -51.92 8.82 52.16
C VAL A 177 -52.04 7.79 51.05
N ILE A 178 -53.12 7.82 50.26
CA ILE A 178 -53.30 6.95 49.09
C ILE A 178 -52.26 7.26 48.02
N GLU A 179 -52.00 8.53 47.74
CA GLU A 179 -51.01 8.98 46.76
C GLU A 179 -49.59 8.54 47.18
N LYS A 180 -49.16 8.81 48.41
CA LYS A 180 -47.89 8.32 48.95
C LYS A 180 -47.76 6.81 48.99
N ARG A 181 -48.88 6.08 49.10
CA ARG A 181 -48.88 4.62 49.02
C ARG A 181 -48.67 4.16 47.58
N LYS A 182 -49.39 4.76 46.62
CA LYS A 182 -49.22 4.47 45.18
C LYS A 182 -47.81 4.81 44.70
N GLU A 183 -47.27 5.97 45.10
CA GLU A 183 -45.90 6.38 44.78
C GLU A 183 -44.88 5.36 45.28
N ARG A 184 -44.98 4.89 46.54
CA ARG A 184 -44.13 3.81 47.06
C ARG A 184 -44.30 2.48 46.32
N GLU A 185 -45.53 2.09 45.98
CA GLU A 185 -45.78 0.86 45.22
C GLU A 185 -45.22 0.96 43.78
N GLU A 186 -45.25 2.14 43.17
CA GLU A 186 -44.63 2.42 41.87
C GLU A 186 -43.10 2.45 41.94
N GLU A 187 -42.53 3.05 42.98
CA GLU A 187 -41.08 3.02 43.26
C GLU A 187 -40.58 1.61 43.50
N GLU A 188 -41.29 0.81 44.30
CA GLU A 188 -40.95 -0.60 44.54
C GLU A 188 -41.05 -1.44 43.26
N LYS A 189 -42.04 -1.19 42.40
CA LYS A 189 -42.14 -1.83 41.08
C LYS A 189 -40.97 -1.43 40.18
N LYS A 190 -40.67 -0.14 40.07
CA LYS A 190 -39.51 0.36 39.30
C LYS A 190 -38.19 -0.21 39.82
N MET A 191 -38.03 -0.33 41.14
CA MET A 191 -36.86 -0.94 41.75
C MET A 191 -36.77 -2.44 41.46
N LYS A 192 -37.90 -3.17 41.49
CA LYS A 192 -37.94 -4.60 41.12
C LYS A 192 -37.63 -4.79 39.64
N GLU A 193 -38.25 -4.03 38.76
CA GLU A 193 -37.99 -4.03 37.30
C GLU A 193 -36.53 -3.68 37.01
N HIS A 194 -35.97 -2.68 37.69
CA HIS A 194 -34.55 -2.34 37.55
C HIS A 194 -33.62 -3.47 38.03
N MET A 195 -33.94 -4.12 39.15
CA MET A 195 -33.16 -5.25 39.66
C MET A 195 -33.26 -6.48 38.75
N GLU A 196 -34.43 -6.74 38.16
CA GLU A 196 -34.63 -7.79 37.16
C GLU A 196 -33.88 -7.49 35.87
N GLU A 197 -33.87 -6.24 35.42
CA GLU A 197 -33.09 -5.80 34.26
C GLU A 197 -31.59 -5.97 34.50
N LEU A 198 -31.09 -5.56 35.67
CA LEU A 198 -29.68 -5.76 36.04
C LEU A 198 -29.31 -7.25 36.10
N LYS A 199 -30.22 -8.12 36.57
CA LYS A 199 -30.00 -9.57 36.56
C LYS A 199 -29.94 -10.13 35.14
N ARG A 200 -30.87 -9.72 34.26
CA ARG A 200 -30.87 -10.14 32.85
C ARG A 200 -29.60 -9.70 32.13
N ILE A 201 -29.19 -8.44 32.30
CA ILE A 201 -27.94 -7.91 31.73
C ILE A 201 -26.74 -8.71 32.23
N ARG A 202 -26.71 -9.09 33.52
CA ARG A 202 -25.63 -9.90 34.09
C ARG A 202 -25.61 -11.33 33.55
N GLU A 203 -26.76 -11.97 33.44
CA GLU A 203 -26.89 -13.32 32.88
C GLU A 203 -26.50 -13.37 31.39
N GLU A 204 -26.95 -12.38 30.59
CA GLU A 204 -26.54 -12.23 29.19
C GLU A 204 -25.05 -11.95 29.06
N PHE A 205 -24.47 -11.20 29.99
CA PHE A 205 -23.05 -10.94 30.02
C PHE A 205 -22.25 -12.19 30.36
N ASP A 206 -22.64 -12.92 31.41
CA ASP A 206 -21.99 -14.16 31.82
C ASP A 206 -22.09 -15.22 30.70
N ALA A 207 -23.22 -15.29 29.99
CA ALA A 207 -23.38 -16.15 28.81
C ALA A 207 -22.40 -15.77 27.68
N LYS A 208 -22.31 -14.48 27.32
CA LYS A 208 -21.38 -13.99 26.29
C LYS A 208 -19.91 -14.21 26.68
N ASP A 209 -19.55 -14.03 27.95
CA ASP A 209 -18.19 -14.28 28.43
C ASP A 209 -17.84 -15.79 28.37
N MET A 210 -18.79 -16.67 28.66
CA MET A 210 -18.62 -18.11 28.51
C MET A 210 -18.46 -18.54 27.05
N GLU A 211 -19.29 -18.02 26.14
CA GLU A 211 -19.14 -18.26 24.69
C GLU A 211 -17.77 -17.82 24.18
N LEU A 212 -17.33 -16.62 24.56
CA LEU A 212 -16.05 -16.06 24.14
C LEU A 212 -14.87 -16.86 24.71
N LYS A 213 -14.99 -17.39 25.94
CA LYS A 213 -14.01 -18.32 26.52
C LYS A 213 -13.96 -19.66 25.78
N GLU A 214 -15.10 -20.17 25.32
CA GLU A 214 -15.14 -21.41 24.53
C GLU A 214 -14.53 -21.23 23.15
N GLU A 215 -14.83 -20.12 22.47
CA GLU A 215 -14.20 -19.77 21.19
C GLU A 215 -12.68 -19.64 21.35
N ARG A 216 -12.21 -18.95 22.39
CA ARG A 216 -10.78 -18.89 22.75
C ARG A 216 -10.15 -20.26 22.93
N LYS A 217 -10.81 -21.15 23.66
CA LYS A 217 -10.29 -22.51 23.86
C LYS A 217 -10.23 -23.29 22.54
N LYS A 218 -11.22 -23.12 21.66
CA LYS A 218 -11.22 -23.77 20.34
C LYS A 218 -10.07 -23.28 19.47
N THR A 219 -9.87 -21.96 19.36
CA THR A 219 -8.77 -21.39 18.58
C THR A 219 -7.39 -21.77 19.14
N GLU A 220 -7.22 -21.76 20.47
CA GLU A 220 -5.99 -22.24 21.11
C GLU A 220 -5.74 -23.74 20.85
N MET A 221 -6.79 -24.58 20.88
CA MET A 221 -6.66 -26.00 20.56
C MET A 221 -6.29 -26.23 19.09
N GLU A 222 -6.89 -25.50 18.17
CA GLU A 222 -6.58 -25.58 16.73
C GLU A 222 -5.12 -25.17 16.47
N LEU A 223 -4.66 -24.08 17.09
CA LEU A 223 -3.28 -23.64 16.94
C LEU A 223 -2.28 -24.62 17.57
N LYS A 224 -2.61 -25.20 18.73
CA LYS A 224 -1.79 -26.28 19.34
C LYS A 224 -1.68 -27.49 18.43
N LYS A 225 -2.79 -27.95 17.86
CA LYS A 225 -2.78 -29.07 16.89
C LYS A 225 -1.93 -28.74 15.66
N PHE A 226 -2.03 -27.51 15.15
CA PHE A 226 -1.19 -27.05 14.05
C PHE A 226 0.30 -27.10 14.43
N LEU A 227 0.67 -26.57 15.61
CA LEU A 227 2.03 -26.61 16.12
C LEU A 227 2.54 -28.04 16.35
N GLU A 228 1.70 -28.95 16.84
CA GLU A 228 2.03 -30.37 17.01
C GLU A 228 2.37 -31.02 15.67
N VAL A 229 1.55 -30.80 14.63
CA VAL A 229 1.80 -31.30 13.27
C VAL A 229 3.12 -30.73 12.71
N GLN A 230 3.38 -29.42 12.90
CA GLN A 230 4.62 -28.81 12.44
C GLN A 230 5.84 -29.36 13.20
N MET A 231 5.72 -29.61 14.51
CA MET A 231 6.79 -30.24 15.30
C MET A 231 7.05 -31.68 14.87
N GLU A 232 6.01 -32.44 14.55
CA GLU A 232 6.16 -33.79 13.97
C GLU A 232 6.88 -33.73 12.62
N LEU A 233 6.53 -32.76 11.77
CA LEU A 233 7.22 -32.56 10.50
C LEU A 233 8.71 -32.25 10.70
N VAL A 234 9.06 -31.38 11.67
CA VAL A 234 10.48 -31.14 12.04
C VAL A 234 11.17 -32.43 12.47
N LYS A 235 10.52 -33.26 13.30
CA LYS A 235 11.09 -34.55 13.73
C LYS A 235 11.33 -35.49 12.55
N CYS A 236 10.37 -35.61 11.62
CA CYS A 236 10.54 -36.39 10.41
C CYS A 236 11.74 -35.89 9.59
N LYS A 237 11.89 -34.57 9.43
CA LYS A 237 13.05 -33.97 8.75
C LYS A 237 14.38 -34.22 9.47
N GLU A 238 14.40 -34.21 10.80
CA GLU A 238 15.59 -34.59 11.56
C GLU A 238 15.95 -36.08 11.40
N GLU A 239 14.96 -36.96 11.26
CA GLU A 239 15.17 -38.37 10.97
C GLU A 239 15.70 -38.58 9.54
N GLU A 240 15.14 -37.87 8.55
CA GLU A 240 15.66 -37.83 7.18
C GLU A 240 17.12 -37.37 7.15
N GLU A 241 17.48 -36.27 7.85
CA GLU A 241 18.88 -35.84 7.98
C GLU A 241 19.78 -36.90 8.61
N LYS A 242 19.29 -37.64 9.62
CA LYS A 242 20.06 -38.73 10.25
C LYS A 242 20.28 -39.88 9.28
N ILE A 243 19.31 -40.19 8.42
CA ILE A 243 19.43 -41.22 7.38
C ILE A 243 20.44 -40.76 6.34
N LEU A 244 20.31 -39.55 5.80
CA LEU A 244 21.24 -38.97 4.83
C LEU A 244 22.68 -38.91 5.36
N LYS A 245 22.88 -38.54 6.64
CA LYS A 245 24.20 -38.57 7.30
C LYS A 245 24.78 -39.98 7.41
N LYS A 246 23.94 -41.00 7.61
CA LYS A 246 24.40 -42.41 7.61
C LYS A 246 24.79 -42.84 6.20
N GLU A 247 24.05 -42.44 5.18
CA GLU A 247 24.35 -42.72 3.77
C GLU A 247 25.61 -42.02 3.29
N GLU A 248 25.83 -40.77 3.69
CA GLU A 248 27.06 -40.03 3.46
C GLU A 248 28.26 -40.78 4.05
N LYS A 249 28.17 -41.18 5.32
CA LYS A 249 29.23 -41.96 5.98
C LYS A 249 29.51 -43.29 5.30
N LYS A 250 28.46 -43.99 4.84
CA LYS A 250 28.62 -45.24 4.08
C LYS A 250 29.33 -45.00 2.76
N THR A 251 28.92 -43.98 2.02
CA THR A 251 29.51 -43.61 0.72
C THR A 251 30.97 -43.20 0.89
N MET A 252 31.28 -42.38 1.90
CA MET A 252 32.64 -42.00 2.27
C MET A 252 33.50 -43.20 2.67
N LYS A 253 32.92 -44.19 3.37
CA LYS A 253 33.63 -45.42 3.70
C LYS A 253 33.95 -46.22 2.44
N SER A 254 32.98 -46.40 1.54
CA SER A 254 33.20 -47.08 0.26
C SER A 254 34.21 -46.36 -0.64
N GLN A 255 34.24 -45.02 -0.60
CA GLN A 255 35.27 -44.24 -1.30
C GLN A 255 36.67 -44.50 -0.74
N ARG A 256 36.83 -44.52 0.59
CA ARG A 256 38.11 -44.87 1.23
C ARG A 256 38.55 -46.29 0.91
N GLU A 257 37.62 -47.25 0.98
CA GLU A 257 37.89 -48.64 0.59
C GLU A 257 38.36 -48.71 -0.88
N LEU A 258 37.75 -47.93 -1.78
CA LEU A 258 38.19 -47.84 -3.18
C LEU A 258 39.58 -47.22 -3.31
N GLU A 259 39.88 -46.15 -2.58
CA GLU A 259 41.21 -45.51 -2.55
C GLU A 259 42.29 -46.47 -2.04
N ASP A 260 42.00 -47.24 -0.99
CA ASP A 260 42.89 -48.27 -0.45
C ASP A 260 43.19 -49.35 -1.52
N MET A 261 42.16 -49.82 -2.23
CA MET A 261 42.33 -50.79 -3.32
C MET A 261 43.17 -50.23 -4.49
N ILE A 262 43.01 -48.94 -4.82
CA ILE A 262 43.81 -48.26 -5.84
C ILE A 262 45.28 -48.20 -5.40
N GLU A 263 45.53 -47.87 -4.13
CA GLU A 263 46.88 -47.76 -3.58
C GLU A 263 47.57 -49.14 -3.45
N GLU A 264 46.85 -50.18 -3.02
CA GLU A 264 47.35 -51.55 -3.03
C GLU A 264 47.76 -52.00 -4.43
N ARG A 265 46.92 -51.68 -5.42
CA ARG A 265 47.22 -51.99 -6.82
C ARG A 265 48.43 -51.24 -7.32
N ARG A 266 48.55 -49.95 -7.03
CA ARG A 266 49.73 -49.14 -7.36
C ARG A 266 51.01 -49.75 -6.79
N LYS A 267 50.98 -50.21 -5.53
CA LYS A 267 52.12 -50.90 -4.90
C LYS A 267 52.48 -52.21 -5.61
N LEU A 268 51.48 -52.97 -6.07
CA LEU A 268 51.71 -54.19 -6.85
C LEU A 268 52.35 -53.88 -8.21
N GLU A 269 51.89 -52.83 -8.90
CA GLU A 269 52.49 -52.37 -10.15
C GLU A 269 53.93 -51.90 -9.96
N GLU A 270 54.23 -51.15 -8.89
CA GLU A 270 55.59 -50.73 -8.55
C GLU A 270 56.49 -51.94 -8.27
N LYS A 271 56.00 -52.96 -7.54
CA LYS A 271 56.73 -54.21 -7.32
C LYS A 271 57.02 -54.95 -8.63
N ARG A 272 56.05 -55.01 -9.55
CA ARG A 272 56.24 -55.62 -10.88
C ARG A 272 57.29 -54.86 -11.70
N LYS A 273 57.19 -53.53 -11.77
CA LYS A 273 58.19 -52.68 -12.44
C LYS A 273 59.59 -52.88 -11.86
N ASN A 274 59.71 -52.96 -10.53
CA ASN A 274 61.00 -53.23 -9.87
C ASN A 274 61.54 -54.63 -10.20
N PHE A 275 60.67 -55.63 -10.32
CA PHE A 275 61.05 -56.97 -10.75
C PHE A 275 61.56 -56.96 -12.20
N ASP A 276 60.85 -56.30 -13.11
CA ASP A 276 61.23 -56.18 -14.52
C ASP A 276 62.59 -55.47 -14.67
N LEU A 277 62.81 -54.37 -13.92
CA LEU A 277 64.10 -53.69 -13.84
C LEU A 277 65.21 -54.59 -13.30
N SER A 278 64.90 -55.40 -12.27
CA SER A 278 65.86 -56.34 -11.69
C SER A 278 66.27 -57.42 -12.70
N LEU A 279 65.32 -57.91 -13.50
CA LEU A 279 65.56 -58.87 -14.57
C LEU A 279 66.42 -58.24 -15.68
N PHE A 280 66.11 -57.00 -16.07
CA PHE A 280 66.91 -56.25 -17.04
C PHE A 280 68.37 -56.10 -16.58
N HIS A 281 68.62 -55.72 -15.32
CA HIS A 281 69.98 -55.63 -14.78
C HIS A 281 70.72 -56.97 -14.82
N LYS A 282 70.06 -58.07 -14.45
CA LYS A 282 70.65 -59.42 -14.54
C LYS A 282 71.08 -59.75 -15.98
N ARG A 283 70.23 -59.45 -16.97
CA ARG A 283 70.56 -59.63 -18.40
C ARG A 283 71.76 -58.78 -18.81
N GLN A 284 71.86 -57.53 -18.35
CA GLN A 284 73.00 -56.65 -18.64
C GLN A 284 74.32 -57.21 -18.05
N TYR A 285 74.33 -57.62 -16.79
CA TYR A 285 75.52 -58.21 -16.16
C TYR A 285 75.95 -59.51 -16.84
N GLN A 286 75.01 -60.33 -17.29
CA GLN A 286 75.31 -61.54 -18.07
C GLN A 286 75.99 -61.22 -19.41
N LEU A 287 75.51 -60.20 -20.13
CA LEU A 287 76.16 -59.75 -21.38
C LEU A 287 77.57 -59.21 -21.12
N LEU A 288 77.76 -58.48 -20.02
CA LEU A 288 79.07 -57.97 -19.61
C LEU A 288 80.05 -59.11 -19.29
N LEU A 289 79.59 -60.13 -18.55
CA LEU A 289 80.39 -61.33 -18.25
C LEU A 289 80.81 -62.07 -19.52
N LYS A 290 79.91 -62.24 -20.49
CA LYS A 290 80.23 -62.86 -21.79
C LYS A 290 81.28 -62.05 -22.56
N ARG A 291 81.13 -60.72 -22.59
CA ARG A 291 82.12 -59.84 -23.23
C ARG A 291 83.49 -59.98 -22.54
N ARG A 292 83.52 -59.97 -21.20
CA ARG A 292 84.76 -60.10 -20.43
C ARG A 292 85.43 -61.46 -20.60
N ALA A 293 84.66 -62.54 -20.61
CA ALA A 293 85.17 -63.88 -20.89
C ALA A 293 85.79 -63.97 -22.28
N LYS A 294 85.17 -63.33 -23.28
CA LYS A 294 85.73 -63.24 -24.64
C LYS A 294 87.05 -62.44 -24.67
N GLU A 295 87.09 -61.27 -24.04
CA GLU A 295 88.32 -60.46 -23.92
C GLU A 295 89.46 -61.28 -23.29
N ILE A 296 89.20 -62.01 -22.20
CA ILE A 296 90.22 -62.85 -21.53
C ILE A 296 90.68 -63.99 -22.44
N LEU A 297 89.78 -64.61 -23.22
CA LEU A 297 90.16 -65.65 -24.17
C LEU A 297 91.01 -65.09 -25.33
N ASP A 298 90.67 -63.91 -25.83
CA ASP A 298 91.44 -63.20 -26.86
C ASP A 298 92.83 -62.80 -26.33
N ASP A 299 92.92 -62.30 -25.09
CA ASP A 299 94.19 -61.98 -24.39
C ASP A 299 95.07 -63.24 -24.24
N LEU A 300 94.51 -64.36 -23.78
CA LEU A 300 95.23 -65.63 -23.64
C LEU A 300 95.69 -66.19 -25.00
N GLU A 301 94.95 -65.94 -26.07
CA GLU A 301 95.37 -66.29 -27.43
C GLU A 301 96.54 -65.42 -27.90
N LEU A 302 96.51 -64.12 -27.61
CA LEU A 302 97.63 -63.21 -27.87
C LEU A 302 98.87 -63.60 -27.07
N ASP A 303 98.72 -63.94 -25.79
CA ASP A 303 99.81 -64.44 -24.94
C ASP A 303 100.40 -65.74 -25.51
N LYS A 304 99.55 -66.66 -25.98
CA LYS A 304 100.01 -67.89 -26.65
C LYS A 304 100.79 -67.59 -27.93
N LYS A 305 100.29 -66.68 -28.77
CA LYS A 305 100.99 -66.21 -29.98
C LYS A 305 102.32 -65.53 -29.63
N PHE A 306 102.38 -64.79 -28.53
CA PHE A 306 103.59 -64.16 -28.04
C PHE A 306 104.62 -65.20 -27.58
N LEU A 307 104.20 -66.21 -26.81
CA LEU A 307 105.05 -67.35 -26.44
C LEU A 307 105.54 -68.13 -27.66
N GLU A 308 104.72 -68.31 -28.69
CA GLU A 308 105.13 -68.93 -29.96
C GLU A 308 106.16 -68.10 -30.73
N LYS A 309 106.04 -66.76 -30.71
CA LYS A 309 107.06 -65.85 -31.27
C LYS A 309 108.38 -65.93 -30.50
N ILE A 310 108.36 -65.87 -29.17
CA ILE A 310 109.58 -66.01 -28.35
C ILE A 310 110.23 -67.37 -28.62
N GLU A 311 109.43 -68.45 -28.73
CA GLU A 311 109.95 -69.77 -29.09
C GLU A 311 110.61 -69.77 -30.47
N ALA A 312 110.07 -69.04 -31.46
CA ALA A 312 110.68 -68.91 -32.78
C ALA A 312 111.98 -68.10 -32.75
N ASP A 313 112.02 -66.96 -32.05
CA ASP A 313 113.19 -66.09 -31.97
C ASP A 313 114.36 -66.75 -31.24
N LYS A 314 114.06 -67.47 -30.15
CA LYS A 314 115.08 -68.12 -29.31
C LYS A 314 115.58 -69.46 -29.86
N LYS A 315 114.94 -70.05 -30.87
CA LYS A 315 115.42 -71.30 -31.51
C LYS A 315 116.85 -71.17 -32.02
N TYR A 316 117.22 -70.00 -32.55
CA TYR A 316 118.55 -69.74 -33.12
C TYR A 316 119.62 -69.39 -32.08
N GLU A 317 119.27 -68.80 -30.93
CA GLU A 317 120.24 -68.42 -29.89
C GLU A 317 120.74 -69.60 -29.04
N PHE A 318 119.96 -70.69 -28.96
CA PHE A 318 120.20 -71.80 -28.03
C PHE A 318 121.09 -72.94 -28.55
N GLU A 319 121.56 -72.88 -29.80
CA GLU A 319 122.52 -73.85 -30.34
C GLU A 319 123.88 -73.82 -29.60
N ILE A 320 124.17 -72.73 -28.88
CA ILE A 320 125.43 -72.51 -28.16
C ILE A 320 125.40 -73.01 -26.69
N ASN A 321 124.21 -73.19 -26.08
CA ASN A 321 124.10 -73.57 -24.66
C ASN A 321 122.88 -74.49 -24.39
N ALA A 322 123.12 -75.80 -24.45
CA ALA A 322 122.09 -76.84 -24.33
C ALA A 322 121.35 -76.83 -22.98
N GLU A 323 122.03 -76.54 -21.86
CA GLU A 323 121.41 -76.54 -20.54
C GLU A 323 120.42 -75.38 -20.36
N LYS A 324 120.75 -74.20 -20.90
CA LYS A 324 119.84 -73.03 -20.89
C LYS A 324 118.65 -73.25 -21.81
N HIS A 325 118.86 -73.91 -22.95
CA HIS A 325 117.81 -74.31 -23.88
C HIS A 325 116.78 -75.22 -23.24
N GLU A 326 117.23 -76.25 -22.54
CA GLU A 326 116.32 -77.19 -21.87
C GLU A 326 115.49 -76.51 -20.79
N LYS A 327 116.09 -75.62 -19.98
CA LYS A 327 115.37 -74.84 -18.96
C LYS A 327 114.33 -73.94 -19.60
N PHE A 328 114.71 -73.16 -20.62
CA PHE A 328 113.78 -72.29 -21.36
C PHE A 328 112.64 -73.07 -22.01
N LYS A 329 112.92 -74.23 -22.62
CA LYS A 329 111.89 -75.11 -23.18
C LYS A 329 110.92 -75.63 -22.12
N LYS A 330 111.41 -75.96 -20.93
CA LYS A 330 110.56 -76.39 -19.80
C LYS A 330 109.67 -75.23 -19.33
N ASP A 331 110.24 -74.04 -19.18
CA ASP A 331 109.51 -72.83 -18.74
C ASP A 331 108.46 -72.38 -19.76
N LEU A 332 108.79 -72.43 -21.05
CA LEU A 332 107.88 -72.08 -22.15
C LEU A 332 106.74 -73.10 -22.31
N LYS A 333 107.02 -74.39 -22.13
CA LYS A 333 105.97 -75.43 -22.07
C LYS A 333 105.05 -75.19 -20.88
N LEU A 334 105.60 -74.90 -19.71
CA LEU A 334 104.83 -74.61 -18.51
C LEU A 334 103.96 -73.35 -18.69
N ALA A 335 104.48 -72.28 -19.29
CA ALA A 335 103.72 -71.07 -19.60
C ALA A 335 102.57 -71.35 -20.58
N LYS A 336 102.82 -72.12 -21.65
CA LYS A 336 101.78 -72.54 -22.61
C LYS A 336 100.70 -73.41 -21.95
N GLU A 337 101.09 -74.34 -21.08
CA GLU A 337 100.16 -75.17 -20.32
C GLU A 337 99.31 -74.35 -19.35
N ILE A 338 99.86 -73.32 -18.72
CA ILE A 338 99.10 -72.40 -17.85
C ILE A 338 98.08 -71.60 -18.66
N CYS A 339 98.48 -71.02 -19.80
CA CYS A 339 97.55 -70.30 -20.68
C CYS A 339 96.42 -71.21 -21.18
N GLN A 340 96.73 -72.47 -21.50
CA GLN A 340 95.73 -73.46 -21.92
C GLN A 340 94.76 -73.83 -20.79
N LYS A 341 95.27 -74.14 -19.60
CA LYS A 341 94.43 -74.42 -18.43
C LYS A 341 93.52 -73.24 -18.08
N GLN A 342 94.05 -72.02 -18.17
CA GLN A 342 93.27 -70.81 -17.90
C GLN A 342 92.16 -70.60 -18.96
N ALA A 343 92.45 -70.88 -20.23
CA ALA A 343 91.46 -70.82 -21.30
C ALA A 343 90.37 -71.89 -21.15
N GLU A 344 90.72 -73.09 -20.70
CA GLU A 344 89.75 -74.17 -20.41
C GLU A 344 88.82 -73.80 -19.24
N ILE A 345 89.36 -73.21 -18.17
CA ILE A 345 88.57 -72.71 -17.03
C ILE A 345 87.60 -71.63 -17.49
N GLU A 346 88.05 -70.68 -18.31
CA GLU A 346 87.20 -69.59 -18.79
C GLU A 346 86.15 -70.07 -19.79
N ARG A 347 86.46 -71.08 -20.63
CA ARG A 347 85.46 -71.77 -21.47
C ARG A 347 84.43 -72.53 -20.65
N LEU A 348 84.82 -73.18 -19.55
CA LEU A 348 83.90 -73.84 -18.63
C LEU A 348 82.99 -72.82 -17.93
N ARG A 349 83.52 -71.68 -17.49
CA ARG A 349 82.71 -70.58 -16.93
C ARG A 349 81.74 -70.00 -17.95
N ASN A 350 82.18 -69.78 -19.18
CA ASN A 350 81.32 -69.28 -20.26
C ASN A 350 80.26 -70.32 -20.67
N SER A 351 80.62 -71.61 -20.68
CA SER A 351 79.70 -72.72 -20.95
C SER A 351 78.68 -72.89 -19.81
N GLN A 352 79.08 -72.76 -18.55
CA GLN A 352 78.15 -72.70 -17.41
C GLN A 352 77.21 -71.49 -17.53
N ALA A 353 77.70 -70.35 -18.02
CA ALA A 353 76.87 -69.18 -18.31
C ALA A 353 75.97 -69.34 -19.55
N GLN A 354 76.31 -70.23 -20.49
CA GLN A 354 75.53 -70.57 -21.69
C GLN A 354 74.50 -71.66 -21.43
N TYR A 355 74.80 -72.68 -20.63
CA TYR A 355 73.88 -73.76 -20.23
C TYR A 355 72.64 -73.20 -19.50
N LEU A 356 72.75 -71.99 -18.95
CA LEU A 356 71.61 -71.27 -18.41
C LEU A 356 70.60 -70.79 -19.48
N PHE A 357 70.86 -70.93 -20.79
CA PHE A 357 69.92 -70.58 -21.87
C PHE A 357 70.07 -71.36 -23.18
N ASP A 358 68.99 -72.00 -23.64
CA ASP A 358 68.76 -72.35 -25.04
C ASP A 358 68.19 -71.13 -25.79
N GLU A 359 68.83 -70.69 -26.87
CA GLU A 359 68.45 -69.49 -27.63
C GLU A 359 67.02 -69.56 -28.23
N GLU A 360 66.51 -70.78 -28.43
CA GLU A 360 65.13 -71.05 -28.86
C GLU A 360 64.13 -70.79 -27.74
N ALA A 361 64.42 -71.21 -26.50
CA ALA A 361 63.61 -70.89 -25.34
C ALA A 361 63.55 -69.37 -25.11
N LYS A 362 64.64 -68.65 -25.41
CA LYS A 362 64.69 -67.19 -25.33
C LYS A 362 63.80 -66.51 -26.37
N LYS A 363 63.85 -66.92 -27.65
CA LYS A 363 63.00 -66.33 -28.70
C LYS A 363 61.52 -66.55 -28.42
N ILE A 364 61.14 -67.78 -28.06
CA ILE A 364 59.76 -68.11 -27.68
C ILE A 364 59.33 -67.30 -26.46
N TYR A 365 60.20 -67.13 -25.46
CA TYR A 365 59.91 -66.31 -24.29
C TYR A 365 59.72 -64.82 -24.64
N GLU A 366 60.57 -64.24 -25.50
CA GLU A 366 60.47 -62.83 -25.92
C GLU A 366 59.15 -62.57 -26.69
N GLU A 367 58.75 -63.47 -27.59
CA GLU A 367 57.46 -63.38 -28.30
C GLU A 367 56.27 -63.46 -27.34
N GLN A 368 56.30 -64.37 -26.36
CA GLN A 368 55.26 -64.48 -25.34
C GLN A 368 55.24 -63.31 -24.37
N GLU A 369 56.38 -62.70 -24.09
CA GLU A 369 56.43 -61.54 -23.21
C GLU A 369 55.83 -60.29 -23.89
N GLU A 370 55.98 -60.15 -25.21
CA GLU A 370 55.30 -59.09 -25.96
C GLU A 370 53.77 -59.26 -25.98
N THR A 371 53.28 -60.48 -26.16
CA THR A 371 51.83 -60.75 -26.10
C THR A 371 51.29 -60.47 -24.70
N TRP A 372 51.97 -60.93 -23.65
CA TRP A 372 51.59 -60.64 -22.27
C TRP A 372 51.66 -59.16 -21.92
N LYS A 373 52.63 -58.40 -22.44
CA LYS A 373 52.68 -56.93 -22.26
C LYS A 373 51.48 -56.24 -22.88
N LYS A 374 51.12 -56.58 -24.12
CA LYS A 374 49.94 -56.03 -24.81
C LYS A 374 48.64 -56.37 -24.07
N GLU A 375 48.49 -57.61 -23.63
CA GLU A 375 47.34 -58.02 -22.82
C GLU A 375 47.28 -57.29 -21.49
N ASN A 376 48.42 -57.16 -20.80
CA ASN A 376 48.50 -56.45 -19.53
C ASN A 376 48.16 -54.98 -19.69
N GLU A 377 48.68 -54.28 -20.71
CA GLU A 377 48.32 -52.90 -21.02
C GLU A 377 46.82 -52.72 -21.30
N ALA A 378 46.19 -53.66 -22.01
CA ALA A 378 44.76 -53.64 -22.27
C ALA A 378 43.95 -53.83 -20.97
N ARG A 379 44.34 -54.80 -20.13
CA ARG A 379 43.72 -55.03 -18.81
C ARG A 379 43.89 -53.82 -17.89
N GLU A 380 45.07 -53.21 -17.89
CA GLU A 380 45.40 -52.02 -17.10
C GLU A 380 44.52 -50.84 -17.48
N LYS A 381 44.38 -50.56 -18.78
CA LYS A 381 43.48 -49.51 -19.31
C LYS A 381 42.04 -49.74 -18.89
N LEU A 382 41.52 -50.95 -19.14
CA LEU A 382 40.15 -51.30 -18.78
C LEU A 382 39.89 -51.12 -17.28
N LEU A 383 40.79 -51.62 -16.44
CA LEU A 383 40.62 -51.56 -15.00
C LEU A 383 40.74 -50.12 -14.48
N ASN A 384 41.60 -49.30 -15.08
CA ASN A 384 41.67 -47.86 -14.76
C ASN A 384 40.40 -47.11 -15.15
N ASP A 385 39.79 -47.46 -16.28
CA ASP A 385 38.50 -46.90 -16.68
C ASP A 385 37.39 -47.30 -15.71
N VAL A 386 37.35 -48.59 -15.31
CA VAL A 386 36.40 -49.06 -14.29
C VAL A 386 36.58 -48.31 -12.97
N LEU A 387 37.82 -48.17 -12.47
CA LEU A 387 38.08 -47.46 -11.22
C LEU A 387 37.68 -45.98 -11.29
N LYS A 388 37.99 -45.29 -12.40
CA LYS A 388 37.55 -43.90 -12.62
C LYS A 388 36.03 -43.77 -12.66
N THR A 389 35.35 -44.69 -13.35
CA THR A 389 33.88 -44.66 -13.39
C THR A 389 33.28 -44.89 -12.00
N LEU A 390 33.85 -45.79 -11.19
CA LEU A 390 33.41 -46.01 -9.82
C LEU A 390 33.68 -44.78 -8.94
N GLN A 391 34.84 -44.13 -9.07
CA GLN A 391 35.15 -42.88 -8.36
C GLN A 391 34.12 -41.79 -8.70
N LEU A 392 33.87 -41.55 -9.99
CA LEU A 392 32.86 -40.57 -10.44
C LEU A 392 31.47 -40.92 -9.91
N GLN A 393 31.08 -42.20 -9.93
CA GLN A 393 29.79 -42.63 -9.36
C GLN A 393 29.69 -42.38 -7.85
N MET A 394 30.78 -42.56 -7.09
CA MET A 394 30.80 -42.26 -5.66
C MET A 394 30.74 -40.76 -5.39
N GLU A 395 31.48 -39.96 -6.15
CA GLU A 395 31.45 -38.50 -6.08
C GLU A 395 30.05 -37.95 -6.43
N GLU A 396 29.43 -38.44 -7.50
CA GLU A 396 28.06 -38.07 -7.88
C GLU A 396 27.04 -38.44 -6.81
N LYS A 397 27.17 -39.64 -6.20
CA LYS A 397 26.30 -40.05 -5.09
C LYS A 397 26.49 -39.14 -3.88
N LEU A 398 27.72 -38.78 -3.56
CA LEU A 398 28.02 -37.88 -2.45
C LEU A 398 27.47 -36.48 -2.70
N LEU A 399 27.64 -35.95 -3.90
CA LEU A 399 27.06 -34.65 -4.29
C LEU A 399 25.52 -34.66 -4.22
N LYS A 400 24.87 -35.76 -4.61
CA LYS A 400 23.42 -35.92 -4.45
C LYS A 400 23.02 -35.91 -2.97
N ILE A 401 23.68 -36.70 -2.14
CA ILE A 401 23.42 -36.73 -0.69
C ILE A 401 23.62 -35.34 -0.06
N LEU A 402 24.65 -34.59 -0.45
CA LEU A 402 24.87 -33.24 0.05
C LEU A 402 23.74 -32.27 -0.35
N LYS A 403 23.25 -32.34 -1.59
CA LYS A 403 22.10 -31.55 -2.04
C LYS A 403 20.84 -31.93 -1.26
N ASP A 404 20.56 -33.22 -1.12
CA ASP A 404 19.40 -33.71 -0.37
C ASP A 404 19.48 -33.26 1.11
N GLN A 405 20.68 -33.21 1.70
CA GLN A 405 20.90 -32.67 3.05
C GLN A 405 20.67 -31.16 3.14
N GLU A 406 21.05 -30.39 2.12
CA GLU A 406 20.80 -28.95 2.04
C GLU A 406 19.30 -28.68 1.92
N GLU A 407 18.60 -29.36 1.00
CA GLU A 407 17.16 -29.25 0.82
C GLU A 407 16.40 -29.63 2.10
N ALA A 408 16.74 -30.75 2.74
CA ALA A 408 16.13 -31.15 4.01
C ALA A 408 16.36 -30.13 5.13
N ARG A 409 17.54 -29.48 5.15
CA ARG A 409 17.86 -28.43 6.13
C ARG A 409 17.04 -27.17 5.87
N GLU A 410 16.94 -26.74 4.61
CA GLU A 410 16.14 -25.58 4.22
C GLU A 410 14.66 -25.78 4.56
N GLU A 411 14.09 -26.95 4.24
CA GLU A 411 12.71 -27.31 4.59
C GLU A 411 12.48 -27.31 6.10
N ARG A 412 13.42 -27.86 6.87
CA ARG A 412 13.37 -27.84 8.34
C ARG A 412 13.40 -26.40 8.87
N GLU A 413 14.28 -25.55 8.36
CA GLU A 413 14.38 -24.15 8.77
C GLU A 413 13.11 -23.36 8.43
N MET A 414 12.51 -23.61 7.26
CA MET A 414 11.24 -23.01 6.89
C MET A 414 10.13 -23.44 7.83
N THR A 415 10.09 -24.72 8.20
CA THR A 415 9.14 -25.25 9.17
C THR A 415 9.33 -24.61 10.55
N LEU A 416 10.57 -24.51 11.04
CA LEU A 416 10.89 -23.83 12.30
C LEU A 416 10.47 -22.36 12.28
N LYS A 417 10.69 -21.63 11.18
CA LYS A 417 10.19 -20.25 11.02
C LYS A 417 8.66 -20.16 11.10
N THR A 418 7.93 -21.15 10.56
CA THR A 418 6.46 -21.17 10.69
C THR A 418 6.01 -21.45 12.13
N ILE A 419 6.69 -22.35 12.83
CA ILE A 419 6.47 -22.62 14.26
C ILE A 419 6.74 -21.36 15.10
N GLU A 420 7.85 -20.66 14.86
CA GLU A 420 8.18 -19.43 15.57
C GLU A 420 7.14 -18.33 15.34
N LYS A 421 6.63 -18.17 14.11
CA LYS A 421 5.56 -17.21 13.80
C LYS A 421 4.27 -17.57 14.54
N ALA A 422 3.84 -18.83 14.46
CA ALA A 422 2.64 -19.31 15.15
C ALA A 422 2.75 -19.17 16.68
N ASN A 423 3.92 -19.41 17.26
CA ASN A 423 4.17 -19.18 18.69
C ASN A 423 4.08 -17.69 19.06
N LYS A 424 4.65 -16.79 18.25
CA LYS A 424 4.52 -15.33 18.47
C LYS A 424 3.06 -14.87 18.38
N GLU A 425 2.31 -15.37 17.40
CA GLU A 425 0.88 -15.07 17.26
C GLU A 425 0.09 -15.57 18.48
N LEU A 426 0.42 -16.75 19.00
CA LEU A 426 -0.17 -17.28 20.23
C LEU A 426 0.15 -16.40 21.45
N GLU A 427 1.41 -16.01 21.62
CA GLU A 427 1.83 -15.12 22.71
C GLU A 427 1.12 -13.77 22.64
N GLU A 428 1.05 -13.16 21.45
CA GLU A 428 0.32 -11.91 21.24
C GLU A 428 -1.18 -12.05 21.54
N TYR A 429 -1.81 -13.15 21.13
CA TYR A 429 -3.21 -13.43 21.42
C TYR A 429 -3.45 -13.55 22.92
N GLN A 430 -2.59 -14.29 23.63
CA GLN A 430 -2.63 -14.44 25.08
C GLN A 430 -2.39 -13.10 25.80
N GLU A 431 -1.45 -12.27 25.32
CA GLU A 431 -1.22 -10.94 25.88
C GLU A 431 -2.40 -10.00 25.68
N LYS A 432 -2.98 -9.95 24.46
CA LYS A 432 -4.17 -9.15 24.16
C LYS A 432 -5.35 -9.59 25.02
N ALA A 433 -5.52 -10.91 25.21
CA ALA A 433 -6.53 -11.46 26.10
C ALA A 433 -6.30 -11.07 27.57
N ARG A 434 -5.06 -11.14 28.08
CA ARG A 434 -4.71 -10.70 29.44
C ARG A 434 -4.97 -9.21 29.64
N LYS A 435 -4.54 -8.35 28.71
CA LYS A 435 -4.77 -6.90 28.75
C LYS A 435 -6.26 -6.55 28.71
N SER A 436 -7.04 -7.25 27.89
CA SER A 436 -8.49 -7.11 27.86
C SER A 436 -9.14 -7.50 29.19
N LEU A 437 -8.70 -8.60 29.82
CA LEU A 437 -9.17 -9.02 31.14
C LEU A 437 -8.81 -7.99 32.23
N ASP A 438 -7.58 -7.47 32.22
CA ASP A 438 -7.12 -6.49 33.21
C ASP A 438 -7.81 -5.13 33.06
N ASN A 439 -8.03 -4.68 31.82
CA ASN A 439 -8.82 -3.47 31.56
C ASN A 439 -10.26 -3.66 32.01
N PHE A 440 -10.85 -4.83 31.75
CA PHE A 440 -12.20 -5.14 32.19
C PHE A 440 -12.35 -5.19 33.72
N LYS A 441 -11.36 -5.76 34.44
CA LYS A 441 -11.33 -5.70 35.91
C LYS A 441 -11.29 -4.26 36.43
N LYS A 442 -10.48 -3.40 35.79
CA LYS A 442 -10.41 -1.97 36.14
C LYS A 442 -11.73 -1.25 35.87
N ASP A 443 -12.43 -1.58 34.79
CA ASP A 443 -13.74 -0.98 34.47
C ASP A 443 -14.82 -1.43 35.48
N LEU A 444 -14.80 -2.70 35.91
CA LEU A 444 -15.67 -3.21 36.97
C LEU A 444 -15.38 -2.54 38.33
N ASP A 445 -14.11 -2.35 38.69
CA ASP A 445 -13.72 -1.67 39.94
C ASP A 445 -14.06 -0.16 39.92
N GLN A 446 -14.13 0.45 38.73
CA GLN A 446 -14.51 1.85 38.53
C GLN A 446 -16.03 2.08 38.51
N GLN A 447 -16.85 1.02 38.34
CA GLN A 447 -18.29 1.17 38.51
C GLN A 447 -18.58 1.51 39.99
N PRO A 448 -19.22 2.66 40.29
CA PRO A 448 -19.52 3.01 41.66
C PRO A 448 -20.48 1.96 42.23
N THR A 449 -20.01 1.16 43.20
CA THR A 449 -20.87 0.35 44.03
C THR A 449 -21.91 1.26 44.66
N GLY A 450 -23.14 1.21 44.15
CA GLY A 450 -24.23 2.08 44.55
C GLY A 450 -24.41 2.06 46.06
N ARG A 451 -24.23 3.23 46.69
CA ARG A 451 -24.75 3.66 47.99
C ARG A 451 -24.70 2.60 49.11
N LYS A 452 -23.53 2.45 49.74
CA LYS A 452 -23.46 2.16 51.19
C LYS A 452 -22.68 3.28 51.88
N LYS A 453 -23.32 4.43 52.12
CA LYS A 453 -22.91 5.50 53.06
C LYS A 453 -23.91 6.66 53.00
N SER A 454 -25.10 6.49 53.58
CA SER A 454 -25.90 7.64 54.08
C SER A 454 -27.09 7.17 54.92
N SER A 455 -26.83 6.45 56.01
CA SER A 455 -27.85 6.29 57.06
C SER A 455 -27.19 5.86 58.37
N PHE A 456 -26.46 6.76 59.02
CA PHE A 456 -26.30 6.72 60.48
C PHE A 456 -25.81 8.09 60.99
N THR A 457 -26.74 9.04 61.05
CA THR A 457 -26.64 10.20 61.93
C THR A 457 -28.05 10.56 62.36
N ARG A 458 -28.46 10.02 63.50
CA ARG A 458 -29.31 10.72 64.45
C ARG A 458 -29.07 10.19 65.85
#